data_AF-A0A258S9F7-F1
#
_entry.id   AF-A0A258S9F7-F1
#
_cell.length_a   1.000
_cell.length_b   1.000
_cell.length_c   1.000
_cell.angle_alpha   90.00
_cell.angle_beta   90.00
_cell.angle_gamma   90.00
#
_symmetry.space_group_name_H-M   'P 1'
#
loop_
_entity.id
_entity.type
_entity.pdbx_description
1 polymer ?
#
loop_
_entity_poly.entity_id
_entity_poly.type
_entity_poly.pdbx_seq_one_letter_code
_entity_poly.pdbx_strand_id
1 'polypeptide(L)'
;MAKASRPGKLGERSQRHFEPAPSQPLDPEVAKSLGLAPGDMSGDFESAGASATVAALSRLIVEGRPEVTGQTWTPHRPPRPDKSEGGVPLVIKSEFEPAGDQPAAIAELVAQARAHERDQVLLGVTGSGKTFTMAKVIEELQRPAIILAPNKTLAAQLYGEFKSFFPDNSVEY
;
A
#
# COMPACT_ATOMS: atom_id res chain seq x y z
N MET A 1 6.32 -51.71 5.16
CA MET A 1 5.54 -50.53 5.62
C MET A 1 6.19 -49.27 5.05
N ALA A 2 5.61 -48.72 3.99
CA ALA A 2 6.12 -47.53 3.30
C ALA A 2 5.57 -46.26 3.97
N LYS A 3 6.45 -45.30 4.28
CA LYS A 3 6.07 -44.01 4.87
C LYS A 3 5.87 -43.02 3.73
N ALA A 4 4.61 -42.63 3.50
CA ALA A 4 4.22 -41.68 2.46
C ALA A 4 4.83 -40.29 2.72
N SER A 5 5.49 -39.76 1.69
CA SER A 5 6.04 -38.41 1.62
C SER A 5 4.91 -37.38 1.54
N ARG A 6 4.94 -36.36 2.41
CA ARG A 6 4.00 -35.22 2.39
C ARG A 6 4.48 -34.20 1.36
N PRO A 7 3.65 -33.76 0.39
CA PRO A 7 4.05 -32.74 -0.57
C PRO A 7 3.89 -31.33 0.00
N GLY A 8 4.86 -30.46 -0.33
CA GLY A 8 4.67 -29.01 -0.43
C GLY A 8 4.77 -28.19 0.87
N LYS A 9 5.98 -28.04 1.43
CA LYS A 9 6.31 -26.80 2.17
C LYS A 9 6.32 -25.65 1.16
N LEU A 10 5.63 -24.55 1.46
CA LEU A 10 5.83 -23.26 0.79
C LEU A 10 7.27 -22.82 1.09
N GLY A 11 8.23 -23.28 0.28
CA GLY A 11 9.62 -22.86 0.36
C GLY A 11 9.74 -21.47 -0.22
N GLU A 12 10.28 -20.53 0.57
CA GLU A 12 10.82 -19.28 0.04
C GLU A 12 11.77 -19.64 -1.11
N ARG A 13 11.52 -19.07 -2.30
CA ARG A 13 12.44 -19.25 -3.43
C ARG A 13 13.79 -18.69 -3.00
N SER A 14 14.85 -19.51 -3.15
CA SER A 14 16.23 -19.02 -3.06
C SER A 14 16.36 -17.79 -3.96
N GLN A 15 16.79 -16.67 -3.39
CA GLN A 15 17.07 -15.46 -4.17
C GLN A 15 18.12 -15.86 -5.21
N ARG A 16 17.71 -15.97 -6.48
CA ARG A 16 18.67 -16.22 -7.56
C ARG A 16 19.67 -15.08 -7.55
N HIS A 17 20.96 -15.42 -7.61
CA HIS A 17 22.02 -14.45 -7.79
C HIS A 17 21.65 -13.57 -8.98
N PHE A 18 21.66 -12.25 -8.78
CA PHE A 18 21.44 -11.32 -9.88
C PHE A 18 22.58 -11.49 -10.89
N GLU A 19 22.22 -11.85 -12.12
CA GLU A 19 23.15 -11.88 -13.24
C GLU A 19 23.00 -10.53 -13.95
N PRO A 20 24.01 -9.64 -13.91
CA PRO A 20 23.93 -8.37 -14.59
C PRO A 20 23.80 -8.59 -16.09
N ALA A 21 22.94 -7.78 -16.73
CA ALA A 21 22.83 -7.78 -18.18
C ALA A 21 24.20 -7.45 -18.81
N PRO A 22 24.52 -8.00 -19.99
CA PRO A 22 25.75 -7.66 -20.70
C PRO A 22 25.80 -6.14 -20.92
N SER A 23 26.94 -5.54 -20.60
CA SER A 23 27.17 -4.10 -20.75
C SER A 23 26.87 -3.67 -22.18
N GLN A 24 25.88 -2.79 -22.36
CA GLN A 24 25.63 -2.15 -23.65
C GLN A 24 26.48 -0.89 -23.74
N PRO A 25 27.08 -0.60 -24.91
CA PRO A 25 27.75 0.67 -25.12
C PRO A 25 26.73 1.81 -24.99
N LEU A 26 27.12 2.85 -24.24
CA LEU A 26 26.35 4.09 -24.13
C LEU A 26 26.15 4.69 -25.52
N ASP A 27 24.95 5.22 -25.76
CA ASP A 27 24.65 5.99 -26.97
C ASP A 27 25.69 7.13 -27.13
N PRO A 28 26.34 7.27 -28.29
CA PRO A 28 27.38 8.26 -28.52
C PRO A 28 26.91 9.71 -28.32
N GLU A 29 25.63 10.03 -28.56
CA GLU A 29 25.12 11.37 -28.29
C GLU A 29 25.01 11.64 -26.79
N VAL A 30 24.56 10.64 -26.04
CA VAL A 30 24.48 10.70 -24.56
C VAL A 30 25.88 10.79 -23.96
N ALA A 31 26.84 10.01 -24.45
CA ALA A 31 28.23 10.03 -23.99
C ALA A 31 28.89 11.40 -24.20
N LYS A 32 28.63 12.05 -25.34
CA LYS A 32 29.12 13.40 -25.65
C LYS A 32 28.50 14.46 -24.74
N SER A 33 27.20 14.35 -24.43
CA SER A 33 26.53 15.25 -23.48
C SER A 33 27.09 15.15 -22.05
N LEU A 34 27.66 13.99 -21.72
CA LEU A 34 28.28 13.70 -20.43
C LEU A 34 29.80 13.92 -20.41
N GLY A 35 30.40 14.31 -21.55
CA GLY A 35 31.84 14.62 -21.64
C GLY A 35 32.78 13.40 -21.62
N LEU A 36 32.30 12.20 -21.97
CA LEU A 36 33.09 10.97 -21.95
C LEU A 36 33.69 10.68 -23.35
N ALA A 37 35.00 10.42 -23.43
CA ALA A 37 35.69 10.10 -24.67
C ALA A 37 35.63 8.59 -25.00
N PRO A 38 35.62 8.18 -26.29
CA PRO A 38 35.62 6.76 -26.66
C PRO A 38 37.01 6.16 -26.38
N GLY A 39 37.12 5.39 -25.29
CA GLY A 39 38.35 4.70 -24.91
C GLY A 39 38.64 4.67 -23.41
N ASP A 40 38.00 5.50 -22.60
CA ASP A 40 38.25 5.60 -21.14
C ASP A 40 37.63 4.46 -20.29
N MET A 41 37.22 3.36 -20.92
CA MET A 41 36.49 2.27 -20.27
C MET A 41 37.42 1.24 -19.59
N SER A 42 38.56 1.65 -19.04
CA SER A 42 39.37 0.84 -18.12
C SER A 42 39.23 1.30 -16.66
N GLY A 43 38.04 1.79 -16.30
CA GLY A 43 37.68 2.21 -14.95
C GLY A 43 36.69 1.24 -14.31
N ASP A 44 36.87 1.00 -13.02
CA ASP A 44 36.07 0.11 -12.19
C ASP A 44 34.57 0.52 -12.19
N PHE A 45 33.74 -0.15 -13.01
CA PHE A 45 32.35 0.29 -13.30
C PHE A 45 31.39 0.17 -12.11
N GLU A 46 31.69 -0.69 -11.13
CA GLU A 46 30.91 -0.78 -9.88
C GLU A 46 31.04 0.49 -9.03
N SER A 47 32.23 1.11 -9.05
CA SER A 47 32.50 2.40 -8.40
C SER A 47 31.92 3.58 -9.21
N ALA A 48 31.99 3.51 -10.54
CA ALA A 48 31.52 4.57 -11.43
C ALA A 48 30.00 4.74 -11.42
N GLY A 49 29.21 3.65 -11.34
CA GLY A 49 27.74 3.73 -11.31
C GLY A 49 27.19 4.41 -10.05
N ALA A 50 27.79 4.11 -8.89
CA ALA A 50 27.50 4.81 -7.64
C ALA A 50 27.93 6.28 -7.70
N SER A 51 29.13 6.55 -8.24
CA SER A 51 29.65 7.91 -8.40
C SER A 51 28.79 8.78 -9.32
N ALA A 52 28.35 8.25 -10.47
CA ALA A 52 27.48 8.95 -11.40
C ALA A 52 26.09 9.25 -10.80
N THR A 53 25.53 8.30 -10.04
CA THR A 53 24.27 8.49 -9.33
C THR A 53 24.40 9.55 -8.22
N VAL A 54 25.51 9.49 -7.46
CA VAL A 54 25.82 10.47 -6.40
C VAL A 54 26.05 11.86 -6.99
N ALA A 55 26.75 11.96 -8.12
CA ALA A 55 26.98 13.22 -8.81
C ALA A 55 25.68 13.82 -9.35
N ALA A 56 24.81 13.00 -9.96
CA ALA A 56 23.49 13.43 -10.41
C ALA A 56 22.61 13.90 -9.24
N LEU A 57 22.55 13.13 -8.15
CA LEU A 57 21.81 13.52 -6.94
C LEU A 57 22.37 14.80 -6.32
N SER A 58 23.69 14.95 -6.26
CA SER A 58 24.35 16.14 -5.72
C SER A 58 24.03 17.38 -6.56
N ARG A 59 24.01 17.27 -7.90
CA ARG A 59 23.55 18.35 -8.78
C ARG A 59 22.09 18.71 -8.51
N LEU A 60 21.19 17.73 -8.40
CA LEU A 60 19.78 17.99 -8.09
C LEU A 60 19.57 18.65 -6.71
N ILE A 61 20.42 18.35 -5.73
CA ILE A 61 20.39 18.95 -4.39
C ILE A 61 20.91 20.39 -4.42
N VAL A 62 22.02 20.63 -5.12
CA VAL A 62 22.72 21.93 -5.14
C VAL A 62 22.06 22.92 -6.11
N GLU A 63 21.75 22.47 -7.32
CA GLU A 63 21.21 23.28 -8.41
C GLU A 63 19.67 23.27 -8.41
N GLY A 64 19.06 22.37 -7.63
CA GLY A 64 17.62 22.13 -7.65
C GLY A 64 17.20 21.27 -8.84
N ARG A 65 15.91 20.90 -8.88
CA ARG A 65 15.32 20.25 -10.05
C ARG A 65 14.95 21.32 -11.08
N PRO A 66 15.59 21.35 -12.27
CA PRO A 66 15.23 22.31 -13.30
C PRO A 66 13.76 22.16 -13.73
N GLU A 67 13.19 20.96 -13.64
CA GLU A 67 11.79 20.66 -13.97
C GLU A 67 10.79 21.27 -12.97
N VAL A 68 11.27 21.76 -11.82
CA VAL A 68 10.43 22.25 -10.71
C VAL A 68 10.79 23.71 -10.35
N THR A 69 11.63 24.38 -11.15
CA THR A 69 11.96 25.79 -10.90
C THR A 69 10.75 26.68 -11.15
N GLY A 70 10.36 27.46 -10.13
CA GLY A 70 9.30 28.47 -10.23
C GLY A 70 7.88 27.98 -10.00
N GLN A 71 7.63 26.67 -9.83
CA GLN A 71 6.32 26.13 -9.47
C GLN A 71 6.42 25.09 -8.35
N THR A 72 5.53 25.18 -7.35
CA THR A 72 5.39 24.14 -6.32
C THR A 72 4.98 22.85 -7.01
N TRP A 73 5.83 21.82 -6.93
CA TRP A 73 5.50 20.49 -7.44
C TRP A 73 4.16 20.04 -6.87
N THR A 74 3.17 19.93 -7.75
CA THR A 74 1.83 19.46 -7.40
C THR A 74 1.66 18.10 -8.05
N PRO A 75 1.50 17.01 -7.27
CA PRO A 75 1.26 15.70 -7.84
C PRO A 75 0.06 15.75 -8.78
N HIS A 76 0.21 15.24 -10.00
CA HIS A 76 -0.91 15.08 -10.93
C HIS A 76 -1.96 14.18 -10.25
N ARG A 77 -3.06 14.80 -9.81
CA ARG A 77 -4.21 14.11 -9.26
C ARG A 77 -5.29 14.10 -10.36
N PRO A 78 -5.40 13.03 -11.15
CA PRO A 78 -6.47 12.95 -12.13
C PRO A 78 -7.81 13.08 -11.39
N PRO A 79 -8.82 13.71 -12.01
CA PRO A 79 -10.16 13.71 -11.46
C PRO A 79 -10.57 12.25 -11.22
N ARG A 80 -11.00 11.94 -10.00
CA ARG A 80 -11.46 10.58 -9.70
C ARG A 80 -12.60 10.29 -10.69
N PRO A 81 -12.52 9.21 -11.48
CA PRO A 81 -13.60 8.86 -12.39
C PRO A 81 -14.89 8.72 -11.59
N ASP A 82 -16.00 9.15 -12.19
CA ASP A 82 -17.31 8.91 -11.62
C ASP A 82 -17.48 7.40 -11.43
N LYS A 83 -18.08 6.99 -10.30
CA LYS A 83 -18.31 5.58 -10.01
C LYS A 83 -19.10 4.99 -11.18
N SER A 84 -18.53 3.98 -11.84
CA SER A 84 -19.05 3.49 -13.12
C SER A 84 -20.48 2.96 -13.01
N GLU A 85 -20.86 2.33 -11.89
CA GLU A 85 -22.23 1.87 -11.60
C GLU A 85 -22.48 1.80 -10.08
N GLY A 86 -23.76 1.71 -9.68
CA GLY A 86 -24.21 1.59 -8.30
C GLY A 86 -23.54 0.41 -7.58
N GLY A 87 -22.67 0.73 -6.62
CA GLY A 87 -21.94 -0.30 -5.87
C GLY A 87 -22.88 -1.21 -5.09
N VAL A 88 -22.48 -2.47 -4.90
CA VAL A 88 -23.15 -3.38 -3.98
C VAL A 88 -23.16 -2.71 -2.60
N PRO A 89 -24.34 -2.51 -1.97
CA PRO A 89 -24.38 -1.91 -0.65
C PRO A 89 -23.60 -2.80 0.32
N LEU A 90 -22.83 -2.18 1.21
CA LEU A 90 -22.14 -2.89 2.28
C LEU A 90 -23.21 -3.28 3.30
N VAL A 91 -23.53 -4.57 3.39
CA VAL A 91 -24.59 -5.08 4.27
C VAL A 91 -24.03 -6.19 5.12
N ILE A 92 -24.18 -6.06 6.43
CA ILE A 92 -23.74 -7.06 7.38
C ILE A 92 -24.74 -8.21 7.42
N LYS A 93 -24.22 -9.43 7.43
CA LYS A 93 -24.94 -10.65 7.76
C LYS A 93 -24.43 -11.16 9.11
N SER A 94 -25.21 -10.94 10.14
CA SER A 94 -24.90 -11.38 11.50
C SER A 94 -26.17 -11.65 12.29
N GLU A 95 -26.10 -12.60 13.23
CA GLU A 95 -27.15 -12.81 14.23
C GLU A 95 -27.00 -11.89 15.45
N PHE A 96 -25.88 -11.15 15.53
CA PHE A 96 -25.61 -10.24 16.64
C PHE A 96 -26.21 -8.86 16.37
N GLU A 97 -26.83 -8.30 17.41
CA GLU A 97 -27.23 -6.90 17.44
C GLU A 97 -26.26 -6.08 18.30
N PRO A 98 -25.99 -4.81 17.97
CA PRO A 98 -25.17 -3.94 18.81
C PRO A 98 -25.72 -3.85 20.23
N ALA A 99 -24.86 -4.08 21.22
CA ALA A 99 -25.26 -4.12 22.63
C ALA A 99 -24.29 -3.34 23.53
N GLY A 100 -24.72 -3.02 24.75
CA GLY A 100 -23.95 -2.21 25.69
C GLY A 100 -23.69 -0.81 25.14
N ASP A 101 -22.44 -0.36 25.16
CA ASP A 101 -22.04 0.98 24.67
C ASP A 101 -21.86 1.04 23.14
N GLN A 102 -21.95 -0.10 22.45
CA GLN A 102 -21.74 -0.15 20.99
C GLN A 102 -22.69 0.75 20.19
N PRO A 103 -24.02 0.80 20.46
CA PRO A 103 -24.93 1.65 19.69
C PRO A 103 -24.56 3.14 19.76
N ALA A 104 -24.17 3.61 20.95
CA ALA A 104 -23.75 4.99 21.16
C ALA A 104 -22.44 5.29 20.41
N ALA A 105 -21.44 4.41 20.52
CA ALA A 105 -20.17 4.55 19.82
C ALA A 105 -20.33 4.55 18.29
N ILE A 106 -21.19 3.68 17.74
CA ILE A 106 -21.49 3.65 16.30
C ILE A 106 -22.11 4.97 15.86
N ALA A 107 -23.13 5.46 16.59
CA ALA A 107 -23.82 6.70 16.27
C ALA A 107 -22.87 7.90 16.27
N GLU A 108 -22.00 7.99 17.28
CA GLU A 108 -21.01 9.06 17.41
C GLU A 108 -20.00 9.04 16.25
N LEU A 109 -19.38 7.90 15.97
CA LEU A 109 -18.39 7.75 14.90
C LEU A 109 -19.00 8.06 13.52
N VAL A 110 -20.23 7.59 13.26
CA VAL A 110 -20.95 7.87 12.01
C VAL A 110 -21.24 9.37 11.87
N ALA A 111 -21.69 10.03 12.94
CA ALA A 111 -21.98 11.45 12.94
C ALA A 111 -20.71 12.28 12.67
N GLN A 112 -19.62 11.99 13.37
CA GLN A 112 -18.33 12.66 13.18
C GLN A 112 -17.78 12.43 11.76
N ALA A 113 -17.87 11.20 11.24
CA ALA A 113 -17.42 10.89 9.89
C ALA A 113 -18.24 11.62 8.81
N ARG A 114 -19.55 11.80 9.01
CA ARG A 114 -20.43 12.60 8.13
C ARG A 114 -20.15 14.10 8.25
N ALA A 115 -19.69 14.57 9.41
CA ALA A 115 -19.21 15.94 9.62
C ALA A 115 -17.80 16.19 9.04
N HIS A 116 -17.23 15.23 8.31
CA HIS A 116 -15.90 15.29 7.74
C HIS A 116 -14.76 15.40 8.76
N GLU A 117 -15.00 14.95 10.00
CA GLU A 117 -13.93 14.77 10.97
C GLU A 117 -12.96 13.70 10.45
N ARG A 118 -11.67 14.01 10.47
CA ARG A 118 -10.64 13.17 9.84
C ARG A 118 -10.12 12.10 10.80
N ASP A 119 -9.91 12.47 12.05
CA ASP A 119 -9.22 11.66 13.04
C ASP A 119 -10.17 11.36 14.20
N GLN A 120 -10.46 10.07 14.40
CA GLN A 120 -11.39 9.61 15.42
C GLN A 120 -10.79 8.41 16.16
N VAL A 121 -11.06 8.31 17.46
CA VAL A 121 -10.51 7.23 18.31
C VAL A 121 -11.65 6.47 18.96
N LEU A 122 -11.79 5.19 18.62
CA LEU A 122 -12.69 4.26 19.31
C LEU A 122 -11.97 3.66 20.52
N LEU A 123 -12.24 4.20 21.71
CA LEU A 123 -11.77 3.64 22.96
C LEU A 123 -12.64 2.44 23.35
N GLY A 124 -12.05 1.24 23.40
CA GLY A 124 -12.78 0.04 23.79
C GLY A 124 -11.87 -1.01 24.43
N VAL A 125 -12.35 -1.63 25.51
CA VAL A 125 -11.65 -2.72 26.19
C VAL A 125 -11.56 -3.98 25.31
N THR A 126 -10.69 -4.92 25.66
CA THR A 126 -10.60 -6.20 24.94
C THR A 126 -11.89 -6.99 25.11
N GLY A 127 -12.39 -7.60 24.03
CA GLY A 127 -13.64 -8.35 24.04
C GLY A 127 -14.93 -7.52 23.89
N SER A 128 -14.85 -6.18 23.81
CA SER A 128 -16.03 -5.31 23.67
C SER A 128 -16.67 -5.32 22.26
N GLY A 129 -16.18 -6.15 21.34
CA GLY A 129 -16.70 -6.22 19.97
C GLY A 129 -16.27 -5.08 19.05
N LYS A 130 -15.07 -4.50 19.23
CA LYS A 130 -14.56 -3.39 18.39
C LYS A 130 -14.65 -3.66 16.89
N THR A 131 -14.34 -4.88 16.43
CA THR A 131 -14.47 -5.23 15.02
C THR A 131 -15.91 -5.10 14.54
N PHE A 132 -16.87 -5.60 15.32
CA PHE A 132 -18.30 -5.52 14.98
C PHE A 132 -18.81 -4.08 14.99
N THR A 133 -18.40 -3.26 15.97
CA THR A 133 -18.66 -1.82 15.98
C THR A 133 -18.17 -1.16 14.69
N MET A 134 -16.92 -1.42 14.28
CA MET A 134 -16.37 -0.85 13.06
C MET A 134 -17.04 -1.37 11.79
N ALA A 135 -17.47 -2.65 11.77
CA ALA A 135 -18.27 -3.18 10.67
C ALA A 135 -19.58 -2.39 10.52
N LYS A 136 -20.32 -2.15 11.62
CA LYS A 136 -21.56 -1.35 11.58
C LYS A 136 -21.31 0.08 11.11
N VAL A 137 -20.20 0.70 11.51
CA VAL A 137 -19.81 2.03 11.01
C VAL A 137 -19.56 2.00 9.49
N ILE A 138 -18.91 0.97 8.97
CA ILE A 138 -18.67 0.79 7.53
C ILE A 138 -19.99 0.61 6.76
N GLU A 139 -20.90 -0.21 7.29
CA GLU A 139 -22.27 -0.40 6.77
C GLU A 139 -23.04 0.95 6.75
N GLU A 140 -23.03 1.71 7.84
CA GLU A 140 -23.78 3.00 7.91
C GLU A 140 -23.22 4.11 7.00
N LEU A 141 -21.91 4.07 6.72
CA LEU A 141 -21.26 5.08 5.89
C LEU A 141 -21.26 4.73 4.40
N GLN A 142 -21.41 3.46 4.02
CA GLN A 142 -21.36 3.01 2.62
C GLN A 142 -20.10 3.51 1.88
N ARG A 143 -18.96 3.47 2.57
CA ARG A 143 -17.66 3.92 2.06
C ARG A 143 -16.69 2.74 1.98
N PRO A 144 -15.92 2.60 0.89
CA PRO A 144 -14.80 1.68 0.85
C PRO A 144 -13.84 1.97 2.01
N ALA A 145 -13.44 0.93 2.73
CA ALA A 145 -12.59 1.03 3.91
C ALA A 145 -11.29 0.23 3.70
N ILE A 146 -10.20 0.73 4.29
CA ILE A 146 -8.93 0.03 4.39
C ILE A 146 -8.65 -0.17 5.87
N ILE A 147 -8.36 -1.40 6.26
CA ILE A 147 -8.08 -1.76 7.65
C ILE A 147 -6.61 -2.13 7.75
N LEU A 148 -5.87 -1.35 8.55
CA LEU A 148 -4.44 -1.56 8.76
C LEU A 148 -4.24 -2.30 10.08
N ALA A 149 -3.51 -3.41 10.02
CA ALA A 149 -3.13 -4.21 11.18
C ALA A 149 -1.60 -4.22 11.34
N PRO A 150 -1.07 -4.30 12.58
CA PRO A 150 0.36 -4.17 12.82
C PRO A 150 1.15 -5.45 12.46
N ASN A 151 0.47 -6.57 12.19
CA ASN A 151 1.11 -7.82 11.79
C ASN A 151 0.17 -8.70 10.95
N LYS A 152 0.76 -9.71 10.29
CA LYS A 152 0.07 -10.63 9.39
C LYS A 152 -0.97 -11.51 10.09
N THR A 153 -0.73 -11.87 11.35
CA THR A 153 -1.64 -12.75 12.10
C THR A 153 -2.95 -12.04 12.43
N LEU A 154 -2.87 -10.82 12.95
CA LEU A 154 -4.04 -9.99 13.24
C LEU A 154 -4.77 -9.58 11.95
N ALA A 155 -4.03 -9.32 10.88
CA ALA A 155 -4.63 -9.03 9.60
C ALA A 155 -5.47 -10.21 9.06
N ALA A 156 -4.93 -11.44 9.14
CA ALA A 156 -5.67 -12.64 8.78
C ALA A 156 -6.90 -12.90 9.67
N GLN A 157 -6.81 -12.61 10.97
CA GLN A 157 -7.94 -12.70 11.89
C GLN A 157 -9.05 -11.71 11.51
N LEU A 158 -8.70 -10.43 11.32
CA LEU A 158 -9.65 -9.39 10.92
C LEU A 158 -10.27 -9.73 9.57
N TYR A 159 -9.48 -10.21 8.61
CA TYR A 159 -10.01 -10.68 7.33
C TYR A 159 -11.09 -11.76 7.51
N GLY A 160 -10.85 -12.77 8.34
CA GLY A 160 -11.85 -13.79 8.65
C GLY A 160 -13.12 -13.19 9.24
N GLU A 161 -12.99 -12.32 10.24
CA GLU A 161 -14.13 -11.63 10.88
C GLU A 161 -14.93 -10.80 9.87
N PHE A 162 -14.27 -9.95 9.08
CA PHE A 162 -14.91 -9.10 8.08
C PHE A 162 -15.52 -9.90 6.92
N LYS A 163 -14.89 -10.99 6.48
CA LYS A 163 -15.46 -11.86 5.44
C LYS A 163 -16.72 -12.55 5.94
N SER A 164 -16.78 -12.92 7.22
CA SER A 164 -17.99 -13.44 7.84
C SER A 164 -19.09 -12.37 7.97
N PHE A 165 -18.74 -11.12 8.31
CA PHE A 165 -19.73 -10.04 8.41
C PHE A 165 -20.27 -9.61 7.04
N PHE A 166 -19.43 -9.57 6.00
CA PHE A 166 -19.80 -9.10 4.66
C PHE A 166 -19.59 -10.22 3.60
N PRO A 167 -20.36 -11.32 3.66
CA PRO A 167 -20.17 -12.46 2.76
C PRO A 167 -20.44 -12.09 1.30
N ASP A 168 -21.37 -11.16 1.07
CA ASP A 168 -21.84 -10.73 -0.25
C ASP A 168 -21.02 -9.55 -0.83
N ASN A 169 -20.03 -9.03 -0.09
CA ASN A 169 -19.15 -7.94 -0.54
C ASN A 169 -17.70 -8.42 -0.76
N SER A 170 -16.94 -7.59 -1.48
CA SER A 170 -15.51 -7.80 -1.73
C SER A 170 -14.69 -7.46 -0.49
N VAL A 171 -14.25 -8.49 0.23
CA VAL A 171 -13.31 -8.41 1.35
C VAL A 171 -12.06 -9.20 0.95
N GLU A 172 -10.90 -8.55 1.02
CA GLU A 172 -9.60 -9.09 0.57
C GLU A 172 -8.50 -8.79 1.60
N TYR A 173 -7.45 -9.62 1.62
CA TYR A 173 -6.28 -9.51 2.52
C TYR A 173 -4.99 -9.90 1.79
#